data_AF-A0A9P8AXH9-F1
#
_entry.id   AF-A0A9P8AXH9-F1
#
_cell.length_a   1.000
_cell.length_b   1.000
_cell.length_c   1.000
_cell.angle_alpha   90.00
_cell.angle_beta   90.00
_cell.angle_gamma   90.00
#
_symmetry.space_group_name_H-M   'P 1'
#
loop_
_entity.id
_entity.type
_entity.pdbx_description
1 polymer ?
#
loop_
_entity_poly.entity_id
_entity_poly.type
_entity_poly.pdbx_seq_one_letter_code
_entity_poly.pdbx_strand_id
1 'polypeptide(L)'
;MYNFCSESDWSTKNEVGLAGPLFCANWNFQTTSGGPVLVDIRDLCTTFVRAVEKDEANGRRFVLGCSNVSIFPSEFVSIFAKEFPERAHLLSSVPVDLVNTPVFTIDSSETERALDMKFRSPEETLIDTARWMIDNGGEQAWKGVETRY
;
A
#
# COMPACT_ATOMS: atom_id res chain seq x y z
N MET A 1 -26.64 -11.91 -20.71
CA MET A 1 -25.70 -12.07 -21.83
C MET A 1 -24.50 -11.19 -21.50
N TYR A 2 -23.45 -11.77 -20.92
CA TYR A 2 -22.24 -11.06 -20.52
C TYR A 2 -21.30 -11.02 -21.73
N ASN A 3 -20.95 -9.83 -22.20
CA ASN A 3 -19.91 -9.66 -23.22
C ASN A 3 -18.55 -9.87 -22.55
N PHE A 4 -17.90 -10.98 -22.88
CA PHE A 4 -16.46 -11.15 -22.66
C PHE A 4 -15.72 -10.17 -23.57
N CYS A 5 -14.86 -9.35 -22.97
CA CYS A 5 -13.96 -8.44 -23.67
C CYS A 5 -12.88 -9.28 -24.39
N SER A 6 -12.65 -9.01 -25.67
CA SER A 6 -11.76 -9.78 -26.55
C SER A 6 -10.27 -9.58 -26.25
N GLU A 7 -9.48 -10.64 -26.40
CA GLU A 7 -8.03 -10.75 -26.13
C GLU A 7 -7.11 -9.84 -26.97
N SER A 8 -7.63 -8.99 -27.86
CA SER A 8 -6.83 -8.20 -28.81
C SER A 8 -6.28 -6.86 -28.28
N ASP A 9 -6.65 -6.45 -27.07
CA ASP A 9 -6.19 -5.16 -26.48
C ASP A 9 -4.86 -5.25 -25.71
N TRP A 10 -4.24 -6.43 -25.65
CA TRP A 10 -3.03 -6.65 -24.85
C TRP A 10 -1.71 -6.20 -25.49
N SER A 11 -1.67 -5.77 -26.76
CA SER A 11 -0.40 -5.76 -27.51
C SER A 11 0.32 -4.41 -27.73
N THR A 12 -0.12 -3.25 -27.22
CA THR A 12 0.55 -1.98 -27.61
C THR A 12 0.75 -0.88 -26.56
N LYS A 13 0.84 -1.16 -25.24
CA LYS A 13 1.41 -0.18 -24.28
C LYS A 13 2.21 -0.85 -23.16
N ASN A 14 3.48 -1.10 -23.49
CA ASN A 14 4.55 -1.58 -22.62
C ASN A 14 4.95 -0.51 -21.58
N GLU A 15 4.42 -0.52 -20.35
CA GLU A 15 5.08 0.11 -19.17
C GLU A 15 4.63 -0.58 -17.86
N VAL A 16 4.67 -1.91 -17.81
CA VAL A 16 4.28 -2.66 -16.60
C VAL A 16 5.53 -3.32 -15.99
N GLY A 17 6.35 -2.51 -15.31
CA GLY A 17 7.25 -3.04 -14.29
C GLY A 17 6.42 -3.55 -13.10
N LEU A 18 7.00 -4.33 -12.18
CA LEU A 18 6.26 -4.91 -11.04
C LEU A 18 5.69 -3.88 -10.03
N ALA A 19 5.97 -2.59 -10.22
CA ALA A 19 5.30 -1.46 -9.58
C ALA A 19 4.14 -0.89 -10.41
N GLY A 20 4.01 -1.26 -11.69
CA GLY A 20 2.99 -0.85 -12.64
C GLY A 20 1.55 -1.19 -12.23
N PRO A 21 1.25 -2.29 -11.50
CA PRO A 21 -0.08 -2.45 -10.93
C PRO A 21 -0.37 -1.48 -9.76
N LEU A 22 0.65 -0.98 -9.06
CA LEU A 22 0.52 -0.04 -7.94
C LEU A 22 0.62 1.44 -8.37
N PHE A 23 1.31 1.71 -9.49
CA PHE A 23 1.65 3.05 -9.99
C PHE A 23 1.56 3.13 -11.52
N CYS A 24 0.54 2.51 -12.12
CA CYS A 24 0.20 2.72 -13.52
C CYS A 24 -0.03 4.22 -13.76
N ALA A 25 0.41 4.75 -14.91
CA ALA A 25 0.05 6.10 -15.35
C ALA A 25 -1.49 6.30 -15.42
N ASN A 26 -2.23 5.18 -15.49
CA ASN A 26 -3.67 5.15 -15.30
C ASN A 26 -4.01 5.07 -13.80
N TRP A 27 -4.26 6.22 -13.20
CA TRP A 27 -4.68 6.39 -11.80
C TRP A 27 -6.02 5.71 -11.45
N ASN A 28 -6.77 5.24 -12.45
CA ASN A 28 -8.02 4.49 -12.28
C ASN A 28 -7.77 3.03 -11.86
N PHE A 29 -6.89 2.78 -10.88
CA PHE A 29 -6.69 1.44 -10.34
C PHE A 29 -7.89 1.03 -9.49
N GLN A 30 -8.88 0.42 -10.14
CA GLN A 30 -9.99 -0.23 -9.47
C GLN A 30 -9.51 -1.58 -8.93
N THR A 31 -8.91 -1.57 -7.74
CA THR A 31 -8.86 -2.81 -6.96
C THR A 31 -10.27 -3.25 -6.65
N THR A 32 -10.49 -4.56 -6.56
CA THR A 32 -11.74 -5.12 -6.03
C THR A 32 -12.05 -4.60 -4.61
N SER A 33 -11.05 -4.04 -3.91
CA SER A 33 -11.13 -3.45 -2.57
C SER A 33 -11.31 -1.93 -2.52
N GLY A 34 -11.26 -1.22 -3.64
CA GLY A 34 -11.28 0.25 -3.65
C GLY A 34 -10.12 0.90 -2.89
N GLY A 35 -8.96 0.26 -2.82
CA GLY A 35 -7.75 0.76 -2.18
C GLY A 35 -7.10 -0.28 -1.25
N PRO A 36 -5.78 -0.24 -1.03
CA PRO A 36 -5.12 -1.09 -0.05
C PRO A 36 -5.36 -0.59 1.39
N VAL A 37 -5.46 -1.55 2.30
CA VAL A 37 -5.20 -1.35 3.72
C VAL A 37 -3.74 -1.71 3.96
N LEU A 38 -3.02 -0.87 4.70
CA LEU A 38 -1.61 -1.09 5.02
C LEU A 38 -1.42 -1.51 6.48
N VAL A 39 -0.36 -2.30 6.69
CA VAL A 39 0.19 -2.60 8.01
C VAL A 39 1.69 -2.38 7.95
N ASP A 40 2.24 -1.70 8.95
CA ASP A 40 3.68 -1.55 9.08
C ASP A 40 4.32 -2.90 9.42
N ILE A 41 5.45 -3.22 8.79
CA ILE A 41 6.13 -4.51 9.02
C ILE A 41 6.55 -4.68 10.49
N ARG A 42 6.88 -3.60 11.20
CA ARG A 42 7.23 -3.61 12.63
C ARG A 42 6.03 -3.99 13.48
N ASP A 43 4.85 -3.52 13.11
CA ASP A 43 3.59 -3.86 13.80
C ASP A 43 3.19 -5.30 13.50
N LEU A 44 3.38 -5.78 12.27
CA LEU A 44 3.18 -7.18 11.91
C LEU A 44 4.09 -8.10 12.75
N CYS A 45 5.38 -7.79 12.85
CA CYS A 45 6.31 -8.54 13.68
C CYS A 45 5.92 -8.51 15.17
N THR A 46 5.52 -7.34 15.68
CA THR A 46 5.03 -7.19 17.05
C THR A 46 3.80 -8.05 17.31
N THR A 47 2.86 -8.08 16.35
CA THR A 47 1.66 -8.92 16.40
C THR A 47 2.03 -10.39 16.55
N PHE A 48 2.98 -10.90 15.75
CA PHE A 48 3.40 -12.30 15.86
C PHE A 48 3.98 -12.64 17.22
N VAL A 49 4.82 -11.78 17.78
CA VAL A 49 5.39 -11.99 19.12
C VAL A 49 4.29 -11.98 20.18
N ARG A 50 3.44 -10.95 20.20
CA ARG A 50 2.36 -10.81 21.18
C ARG A 50 1.32 -11.93 21.09
N ALA A 51 1.05 -12.44 19.89
CA ALA A 51 0.13 -13.55 19.69
C ALA A 51 0.64 -14.87 20.29
N VAL A 52 1.95 -15.04 20.45
CA VAL A 52 2.56 -16.19 21.12
C VAL A 52 2.62 -15.97 22.64
N GLU A 53 2.84 -14.75 23.09
CA GLU A 53 3.02 -14.43 24.51
C GLU A 53 1.70 -14.37 25.31
N LYS A 54 0.58 -14.09 24.65
CA LYS A 54 -0.71 -13.87 25.32
C LYS A 54 -1.65 -15.04 25.17
N ASP A 55 -2.07 -15.60 26.29
CA ASP A 55 -3.08 -16.66 26.31
C ASP A 55 -4.41 -16.22 25.67
N GLU A 56 -4.78 -14.94 25.78
CA GLU A 56 -5.97 -14.39 25.15
C GLU A 56 -5.94 -14.49 23.62
N ALA A 57 -4.77 -14.62 23.01
CA ALA A 57 -4.61 -14.75 21.57
C ALA A 57 -4.92 -16.17 21.05
N ASN A 58 -4.97 -17.18 21.93
CA ASN A 58 -5.19 -18.56 21.53
C ASN A 58 -6.52 -18.75 20.77
N GLY A 59 -6.43 -19.40 19.60
CA GLY A 59 -7.59 -19.69 18.76
C GLY A 59 -8.21 -18.49 18.06
N ARG A 60 -7.61 -17.29 18.15
CA ARG A 60 -8.11 -16.08 17.50
C ARG A 60 -7.50 -15.86 16.12
N ARG A 61 -8.22 -15.11 15.29
CA ARG A 61 -7.73 -14.57 14.02
C ARG A 61 -7.75 -13.05 14.14
N PHE A 62 -6.61 -12.42 13.87
CA PHE A 62 -6.45 -10.98 14.01
C PHE A 62 -6.46 -10.31 12.64
N VAL A 63 -7.19 -9.20 12.55
CA VAL A 63 -7.12 -8.28 11.41
C VAL A 63 -6.08 -7.21 11.75
N LEU A 64 -5.14 -6.99 10.85
CA LEU A 64 -3.96 -6.16 11.10
C LEU A 64 -3.98 -4.92 10.21
N GLY A 65 -3.62 -3.77 10.80
CA GLY A 65 -3.63 -2.48 10.15
C GLY A 65 -4.51 -1.47 10.87
N CYS A 66 -4.39 -0.20 10.50
CA CYS A 66 -5.13 0.89 11.12
C CYS A 66 -6.63 0.79 10.80
N SER A 67 -7.49 0.83 11.84
CA SER A 67 -8.94 0.76 11.67
C SER A 67 -9.48 1.92 10.84
N ASN A 68 -10.46 1.65 9.98
CA ASN A 68 -11.17 2.65 9.18
C ASN A 68 -10.27 3.53 8.29
N VAL A 69 -9.08 3.04 7.92
CA VAL A 69 -8.19 3.74 7.00
C VAL A 69 -7.95 2.90 5.76
N SER A 70 -8.11 3.56 4.61
CA SER A 70 -7.65 3.09 3.30
C SER A 70 -6.74 4.17 2.75
N ILE A 71 -5.73 3.77 1.98
CA ILE A 71 -4.80 4.72 1.39
C ILE A 71 -4.62 4.44 -0.09
N PHE A 72 -4.68 5.48 -0.89
CA PHE A 72 -4.64 5.40 -2.34
C PHE A 72 -3.28 5.84 -2.87
N PRO A 73 -2.86 5.37 -4.06
CA PRO A 73 -1.60 5.80 -4.67
C PRO A 73 -1.47 7.32 -4.79
N SER A 74 -2.58 8.04 -5.00
CA SER A 74 -2.55 9.51 -5.13
C SER A 74 -2.25 10.22 -3.81
N GLU A 75 -2.66 9.62 -2.70
CA GLU A 75 -2.35 10.10 -1.36
C GLU A 75 -0.87 9.85 -1.04
N PHE A 76 -0.29 8.73 -1.49
CA PHE A 76 1.15 8.51 -1.38
C PHE A 76 1.95 9.62 -2.06
N VAL A 77 1.58 10.04 -3.27
CA VAL A 77 2.26 11.17 -3.96
C VAL A 77 2.18 12.45 -3.14
N SER A 78 1.02 12.73 -2.57
CA SER A 78 0.80 13.94 -1.77
C SER A 78 1.61 13.91 -0.46
N ILE A 79 1.62 12.78 0.24
CA ILE A 79 2.39 12.55 1.46
C ILE A 79 3.89 12.65 1.17
N PHE A 80 4.36 11.97 0.11
CA PHE A 80 5.77 11.96 -0.26
C PHE A 80 6.24 13.36 -0.68
N ALA A 81 5.49 14.06 -1.54
CA ALA A 81 5.89 15.39 -2.02
C ALA A 81 5.94 16.43 -0.89
N LYS A 82 5.08 16.28 0.13
CA LYS A 82 5.09 17.11 1.35
C LYS A 82 6.35 16.86 2.18
N GLU A 83 6.76 15.60 2.33
CA GLU A 83 7.89 15.21 3.16
C GLU A 83 9.26 15.41 2.46
N PHE A 84 9.33 15.14 1.15
CA PHE A 84 10.53 15.22 0.31
C PHE A 84 10.33 16.17 -0.88
N PRO A 85 10.13 17.48 -0.63
CA PRO A 85 9.79 18.44 -1.68
C PRO A 85 10.86 18.53 -2.77
N GLU A 86 12.14 18.33 -2.43
CA GLU A 86 13.26 18.32 -3.37
C GLU A 86 13.19 17.15 -4.37
N ARG A 87 12.44 16.11 -4.05
CA ARG A 87 12.24 14.89 -4.86
C ARG A 87 10.87 14.84 -5.53
N ALA A 88 9.98 15.80 -5.26
CA ALA A 88 8.63 15.82 -5.82
C ALA A 88 8.61 15.77 -7.36
N HIS A 89 9.65 16.30 -8.02
CA HIS A 89 9.82 16.26 -9.48
C HIS A 89 9.98 14.86 -10.07
N LEU A 90 10.26 13.84 -9.25
CA LEU A 90 10.37 12.43 -9.65
C LEU A 90 9.01 11.71 -9.67
N LEU A 91 7.96 12.33 -9.11
CA LEU A 91 6.65 11.72 -8.99
C LEU A 91 5.78 12.00 -10.22
N SER A 92 4.91 11.04 -10.53
CA SER A 92 3.87 11.22 -11.55
C SER A 92 2.81 12.23 -11.09
N SER A 93 2.29 13.00 -12.04
CA SER A 93 1.17 13.92 -11.79
C SER A 93 -0.12 13.16 -11.46
N VAL A 94 -0.83 13.59 -10.42
CA VAL A 94 -2.15 13.07 -10.03
C VAL A 94 -3.25 13.81 -10.82
N PRO A 95 -4.24 13.11 -11.43
CA PRO A 95 -5.39 13.72 -12.09
C PRO A 95 -6.23 14.51 -11.10
N VAL A 96 -6.67 15.68 -11.52
CA VAL A 96 -7.45 16.61 -10.69
C VAL A 96 -8.86 16.11 -10.39
N ASP A 97 -9.38 15.20 -11.21
CA ASP A 97 -10.71 14.61 -11.13
C ASP A 97 -10.72 13.18 -10.57
N LEU A 98 -9.59 12.71 -10.03
CA LEU A 98 -9.50 11.39 -9.43
C LEU A 98 -10.39 11.28 -8.19
N VAL A 99 -11.28 10.29 -8.18
CA VAL A 99 -12.14 9.98 -7.04
C VAL A 99 -11.67 8.68 -6.38
N ASN A 100 -11.28 8.80 -5.12
CA ASN A 100 -10.89 7.68 -4.27
C ASN A 100 -12.08 7.24 -3.41
N THR A 101 -12.60 6.04 -3.66
CA THR A 101 -13.72 5.47 -2.91
C THR A 101 -13.35 4.11 -2.35
N PRO A 102 -13.19 3.98 -1.02
CA PRO A 102 -12.92 2.68 -0.40
C PRO A 102 -14.11 1.75 -0.57
N VAL A 103 -13.88 0.49 -0.97
CA VAL A 103 -14.94 -0.53 -1.05
C VAL A 103 -15.09 -1.25 0.30
N PHE A 104 -14.01 -1.36 1.08
CA PHE A 104 -14.08 -1.85 2.46
C PHE A 104 -13.10 -1.12 3.38
N THR A 105 -13.37 -1.19 4.67
CA THR A 105 -12.43 -0.84 5.74
C THR A 105 -12.28 -2.01 6.69
N ILE A 106 -11.23 -1.98 7.51
CA ILE A 106 -11.02 -2.95 8.58
C ILE A 106 -11.34 -2.34 9.94
N ASP A 107 -11.68 -3.22 10.87
CA ASP A 107 -11.69 -2.93 12.30
C ASP A 107 -10.68 -3.84 13.00
N SER A 108 -9.60 -3.25 13.50
CA SER A 108 -8.57 -3.91 14.28
C SER A 108 -8.68 -3.66 15.78
N SER A 109 -9.79 -3.09 16.27
CA SER A 109 -10.00 -2.79 17.71
C SER A 109 -9.83 -4.02 18.60
N GLU A 110 -10.33 -5.18 18.14
CA GLU A 110 -10.16 -6.46 18.84
C GLU A 110 -8.71 -6.94 18.86
N THR A 111 -7.94 -6.71 17.78
CA THR A 111 -6.51 -7.01 17.73
C THR A 111 -5.74 -6.13 18.71
N GLU A 112 -5.97 -4.81 18.67
CA GLU A 112 -5.30 -3.85 19.55
C GLU A 112 -5.58 -4.16 21.02
N ARG A 113 -6.83 -4.49 21.34
CA ARG A 113 -7.26 -4.86 22.69
C ARG A 113 -6.65 -6.18 23.16
N ALA A 114 -6.71 -7.22 22.34
CA ALA A 114 -6.19 -8.54 22.71
C ALA A 114 -4.67 -8.52 22.85
N LEU A 115 -3.96 -7.86 21.91
CA LEU A 115 -2.51 -7.88 21.85
C LEU A 115 -1.84 -6.74 22.63
N ASP A 116 -2.63 -5.80 23.17
CA ASP A 116 -2.16 -4.60 23.88
C ASP A 116 -1.11 -3.84 23.05
N MET A 117 -1.54 -3.44 21.85
CA MET A 117 -0.72 -2.70 20.89
C MET A 117 -1.57 -1.69 20.13
N LYS A 118 -0.88 -0.80 19.41
CA LYS A 118 -1.49 0.16 18.49
C LYS A 118 -0.76 0.12 17.16
N PHE A 119 -1.52 0.23 16.08
CA PHE A 119 -0.94 0.30 14.74
C PHE A 119 -0.45 1.70 14.44
N ARG A 120 0.66 1.78 13.72
CA ARG A 120 1.16 3.02 13.10
C ARG A 120 0.20 3.52 12.04
N SER A 121 0.23 4.83 11.82
CA SER A 121 -0.54 5.43 10.74
C SER A 121 0.05 5.04 9.39
N PRO A 122 -0.76 5.03 8.31
CA PRO A 122 -0.23 4.86 6.97
C PRO A 122 0.77 5.95 6.56
N GLU A 123 0.57 7.21 6.98
CA GLU A 123 1.51 8.31 6.72
C GLU A 123 2.89 8.02 7.34
N GLU A 124 2.94 7.63 8.62
CA GLU A 124 4.19 7.26 9.31
C GLU A 124 4.88 6.08 8.60
N THR A 125 4.11 5.03 8.29
CA THR A 125 4.62 3.82 7.61
C THR A 125 5.24 4.16 6.26
N LEU A 126 4.56 4.98 5.46
CA LEU A 126 5.01 5.36 4.11
C LEU A 126 6.24 6.25 4.16
N ILE A 127 6.27 7.24 5.07
CA ILE A 127 7.41 8.14 5.24
C ILE A 127 8.64 7.35 5.69
N ASP A 128 8.52 6.51 6.71
CA ASP A 128 9.65 5.72 7.20
C ASP A 128 10.17 4.76 6.12
N THR A 129 9.27 4.13 5.36
CA THR A 129 9.65 3.27 4.24
C THR A 129 10.38 4.08 3.16
N ALA A 130 9.87 5.26 2.80
CA ALA A 130 10.50 6.14 1.82
C ALA A 130 11.90 6.59 2.26
N ARG A 131 12.06 7.04 3.52
CA ARG A 131 13.37 7.39 4.10
C ARG A 131 14.34 6.23 4.00
N TRP A 132 13.92 5.05 4.45
CA TRP A 132 14.76 3.86 4.41
C TRP A 132 15.22 3.54 2.98
N MET A 133 14.31 3.61 2.00
CA MET A 133 14.68 3.39 0.59
C MET A 133 15.65 4.44 0.07
N ILE A 134 15.47 5.73 0.41
CA ILE A 134 16.36 6.81 -0.01
C ILE A 134 17.76 6.60 0.58
N ASP A 135 17.84 6.35 1.89
CA ASP A 135 19.11 6.24 2.63
C ASP A 135 19.90 4.99 2.25
N ASN A 136 19.21 3.92 1.84
CA ASN A 136 19.83 2.64 1.49
C ASN A 136 19.95 2.41 -0.02
N GLY A 137 19.76 3.44 -0.84
CA GLY A 137 19.95 3.35 -2.29
C GLY A 137 18.94 2.47 -3.01
N GLY A 138 17.71 2.38 -2.48
CA GLY A 138 16.59 1.61 -3.06
C GLY A 138 16.30 1.98 -4.53
N GLU A 139 16.58 3.21 -4.93
CA GLU A 139 16.48 3.65 -6.33
C GLU A 139 17.38 2.83 -7.28
N GLN A 140 18.56 2.41 -6.82
CA GLN A 140 19.48 1.60 -7.63
C GLN A 140 19.06 0.13 -7.63
N ALA A 141 18.54 -0.37 -6.51
CA ALA A 141 17.99 -1.72 -6.43
C ALA A 141 16.85 -1.91 -7.43
N TRP A 142 16.01 -0.88 -7.63
CA TRP A 142 14.88 -0.95 -8.55
C TRP A 142 15.28 -1.01 -10.02
N LYS A 143 16.41 -0.41 -10.40
CA LYS A 143 16.96 -0.49 -11.78
C LYS A 143 17.42 -1.90 -12.15
N GLY A 144 17.76 -2.73 -11.16
CA GLY A 144 18.21 -4.10 -11.34
C GLY A 144 17.07 -5.14 -11.40
N VAL A 145 15.84 -4.73 -11.08
CA VAL A 145 14.66 -5.59 -11.21
C VAL A 145 14.21 -5.58 -12.67
N GLU A 146 14.92 -6.32 -13.53
CA GLU A 146 14.38 -6.71 -14.84
C GLU A 146 13.15 -7.59 -14.60
N THR A 147 11.97 -7.05 -14.83
CA THR A 147 10.76 -7.86 -15.00
C THR A 147 10.92 -8.73 -16.24
N ARG A 148 11.51 -9.92 -16.07
CA ARG A 148 11.45 -10.99 -17.06
C ARG A 148 10.07 -11.63 -16.97
N TYR A 149 9.20 -11.24 -17.89
CA TYR A 149 7.98 -11.95 -18.23
C TYR A 149 8.17 -12.61 -19.60
#